data_AF-A0A7X6PYZ7-F1
#
_entry.id   AF-A0A7X6PYZ7-F1
#
_cell.length_a   1.000
_cell.length_b   1.000
_cell.length_c   1.000
_cell.angle_alpha   90.00
_cell.angle_beta   90.00
_cell.angle_gamma   90.00
#
_symmetry.space_group_name_H-M   'P 1'
#
loop_
_entity.id
_entity.type
_entity.pdbx_description
1 polymer ?
#
loop_
_entity_poly.entity_id
_entity_poly.type
_entity_poly.pdbx_seq_one_letter_code
_entity_poly.pdbx_strand_id
1 'polypeptide(L)'
;MPGFHMGGILILPLLLGLIIAAFPLIIGIYVYNDAQNRGMNGLLWALVAALVPTFFGLLAYLIVRTEYANLRCAVCDFPIKDDYVSCPNCGVHLKATCEHCQNPIQPHWKVCPHCSERIVQTSTVQVPVVKSDRSLIKLLLLLVAVPILLLLVSMIVFAVRYIR
;
A
#
# COMPACT_ATOMS: atom_id res chain seq x y z
N MET A 1 2.49 -12.63 52.17
CA MET A 1 1.33 -13.09 51.37
C MET A 1 1.49 -12.59 49.93
N PRO A 2 1.81 -13.45 48.94
CA PRO A 2 1.67 -13.09 47.54
C PRO A 2 0.97 -14.21 46.74
N GLY A 3 -0.36 -14.20 46.71
CA GLY A 3 -1.16 -15.19 45.97
C GLY A 3 -2.03 -14.59 44.85
N PHE A 4 -2.13 -13.27 44.77
CA PHE A 4 -3.17 -12.61 43.95
C PHE A 4 -2.71 -12.17 42.53
N HIS A 5 -1.41 -12.27 42.20
CA HIS A 5 -0.89 -11.69 40.96
C HIS A 5 -0.74 -12.66 39.78
N MET A 6 -0.67 -13.97 40.00
CA MET A 6 -0.31 -14.91 38.93
C MET A 6 -1.48 -15.27 38.00
N GLY A 7 -2.73 -15.27 38.51
CA GLY A 7 -3.93 -15.49 37.70
C GLY A 7 -4.29 -14.29 36.80
N GLY A 8 -4.16 -13.07 37.30
CA GLY A 8 -4.45 -11.85 36.53
C GLY A 8 -3.52 -11.64 35.33
N ILE A 9 -2.29 -12.13 35.40
CA ILE A 9 -1.28 -12.03 34.33
C ILE A 9 -1.65 -12.89 33.11
N LEU A 10 -2.38 -14.00 33.30
CA LEU A 10 -2.80 -14.89 32.21
C LEU A 10 -4.21 -14.59 31.69
N ILE A 11 -5.09 -14.06 32.54
CA ILE A 11 -6.49 -13.76 32.17
C ILE A 11 -6.57 -12.57 31.20
N LEU A 12 -5.80 -11.51 31.45
CA LEU A 12 -5.81 -10.32 30.60
C LEU A 12 -5.40 -10.59 29.14
N PRO A 13 -4.27 -11.27 28.83
CA PRO A 13 -3.92 -11.58 27.45
C PRO A 13 -4.88 -12.58 26.80
N LEU A 14 -5.47 -13.51 27.57
CA LEU A 14 -6.49 -14.42 27.08
C LEU A 14 -7.76 -13.69 26.62
N LEU A 15 -8.25 -12.75 27.43
CA LEU A 15 -9.41 -11.91 27.09
C LEU A 15 -9.13 -11.03 25.88
N LEU A 16 -7.94 -10.43 25.80
CA LEU A 16 -7.54 -9.61 24.66
C LEU A 16 -7.47 -10.44 23.37
N GLY A 17 -6.90 -11.65 23.43
CA GLY A 17 -6.85 -12.57 22.30
C GLY A 17 -8.24 -13.00 21.82
N LEU A 18 -9.17 -13.26 22.74
CA LEU A 18 -10.57 -13.55 22.43
C LEU A 18 -11.26 -12.39 21.72
N ILE A 19 -11.05 -11.15 22.18
CA ILE A 19 -11.64 -9.95 21.55
C ILE A 19 -11.07 -9.75 20.14
N ILE A 20 -9.75 -9.87 19.98
CA ILE A 20 -9.05 -9.75 18.69
C ILE A 20 -9.51 -10.82 17.70
N ALA A 21 -9.82 -12.04 18.16
CA ALA A 21 -10.36 -13.10 17.31
C ALA A 21 -11.86 -12.92 17.02
N ALA A 22 -12.65 -12.49 17.99
CA ALA A 22 -14.10 -12.34 17.85
C ALA A 22 -14.47 -11.19 16.89
N PHE A 23 -13.76 -10.06 16.96
CA PHE A 23 -14.03 -8.89 16.14
C PHE A 23 -14.03 -9.16 14.61
N PRO A 24 -12.98 -9.76 14.00
CA PRO A 24 -12.97 -10.10 12.58
C PRO A 24 -13.98 -11.20 12.23
N LEU A 25 -14.29 -12.13 13.15
CA LEU A 25 -15.33 -13.14 12.94
C LEU A 25 -16.73 -12.51 12.84
N ILE A 26 -17.05 -11.57 13.73
CA ILE A 26 -18.32 -10.84 13.71
C ILE A 26 -18.45 -10.04 12.39
N ILE A 27 -17.39 -9.35 11.99
CA ILE A 27 -17.35 -8.60 10.71
C ILE A 27 -17.51 -9.56 9.53
N GLY A 28 -16.78 -10.68 9.52
CA GLY A 28 -16.86 -11.68 8.45
C GLY A 28 -18.26 -12.28 8.31
N ILE A 29 -18.93 -12.60 9.43
CA ILE A 29 -20.32 -13.10 9.43
C ILE A 29 -21.28 -12.04 8.89
N TYR A 30 -21.13 -10.78 9.30
CA TYR A 30 -21.95 -9.69 8.78
C TYR A 30 -21.78 -9.52 7.26
N VAL A 31 -20.53 -9.48 6.78
CA VAL A 31 -20.21 -9.34 5.36
C VAL A 31 -20.67 -10.55 4.54
N TYR A 32 -20.59 -11.77 5.10
CA TYR A 32 -21.13 -12.96 4.45
C TYR A 32 -22.61 -12.81 4.13
N ASN A 33 -23.41 -12.39 5.12
CA ASN A 33 -24.86 -12.22 4.96
C ASN A 33 -25.18 -11.11 3.95
N ASP A 34 -24.46 -9.97 4.01
CA ASP A 34 -24.63 -8.88 3.03
C ASP A 34 -24.26 -9.31 1.61
N ALA A 35 -23.13 -10.01 1.43
CA ALA A 35 -22.68 -10.50 0.14
C ALA A 35 -23.62 -11.55 -0.48
N GLN A 36 -24.17 -12.46 0.34
CA GLN A 36 -25.16 -13.43 -0.12
C GLN A 36 -26.48 -12.75 -0.52
N ASN A 37 -26.91 -11.74 0.22
CA ASN A 37 -28.10 -10.94 -0.14
C ASN A 37 -27.90 -10.16 -1.45
N ARG A 38 -26.66 -9.90 -1.85
CA ARG A 38 -26.29 -9.25 -3.11
C ARG A 38 -25.95 -10.24 -4.24
N GLY A 39 -26.12 -11.54 -4.01
CA GLY A 39 -25.83 -12.58 -5.01
C GLY A 39 -24.35 -12.75 -5.35
N MET A 40 -23.45 -12.28 -4.48
CA MET A 40 -21.99 -12.42 -4.63
C MET A 40 -21.52 -13.72 -3.95
N ASN A 41 -20.28 -14.15 -4.22
CA ASN A 41 -19.67 -15.27 -3.48
C ASN A 41 -19.35 -14.84 -2.03
N GLY A 42 -20.28 -15.10 -1.11
CA GLY A 42 -20.20 -14.60 0.26
C GLY A 42 -19.00 -15.12 1.04
N LEU A 43 -18.54 -16.35 0.79
CA LEU A 43 -17.39 -16.92 1.49
C LEU A 43 -16.10 -16.15 1.15
N LEU A 44 -15.92 -15.78 -0.12
CA LEU A 44 -14.74 -15.02 -0.56
C LEU A 44 -14.72 -13.64 0.12
N TRP A 45 -15.84 -12.92 0.09
CA TRP A 45 -15.93 -11.58 0.68
C TRP A 45 -15.82 -11.58 2.20
N ALA A 46 -16.36 -12.60 2.88
CA ALA A 46 -16.21 -12.78 4.32
C ALA A 46 -14.76 -13.05 4.72
N LEU A 47 -14.04 -13.90 3.98
CA LEU A 47 -12.62 -14.16 4.23
C LEU A 47 -11.75 -12.92 3.99
N VAL A 48 -12.02 -12.18 2.92
CA VAL A 48 -11.35 -10.90 2.65
C VAL A 48 -11.60 -9.91 3.80
N ALA A 49 -12.86 -9.74 4.22
CA ALA A 49 -13.21 -8.81 5.29
C ALA A 49 -12.75 -9.26 6.69
N ALA A 50 -12.54 -10.55 6.95
CA ALA A 50 -12.06 -11.05 8.23
C ALA A 50 -10.52 -11.05 8.33
N LEU A 51 -9.81 -11.27 7.21
CA LEU A 51 -8.36 -11.49 7.21
C LEU A 51 -7.55 -10.27 6.72
N VAL A 52 -8.10 -9.46 5.82
CA VAL A 52 -7.44 -8.27 5.29
C VAL A 52 -7.42 -7.06 6.24
N PRO A 53 -8.32 -6.88 7.24
CA PRO A 53 -8.37 -5.65 8.02
C PRO A 53 -7.08 -5.27 8.73
N THR A 54 -6.30 -6.27 9.15
CA THR A 54 -4.99 -6.08 9.78
C THR A 54 -4.00 -5.34 8.89
N PHE A 55 -4.23 -5.33 7.57
CA PHE A 55 -3.36 -4.70 6.59
C PHE A 55 -3.93 -3.41 5.97
N PHE A 56 -5.12 -2.92 6.38
CA PHE A 56 -5.68 -1.70 5.76
C PHE A 56 -4.74 -0.50 5.85
N GLY A 57 -4.01 -0.33 6.96
CA GLY A 57 -3.03 0.75 7.10
C GLY A 57 -1.85 0.60 6.12
N LEU A 58 -1.34 -0.62 5.93
CA LEU A 58 -0.29 -0.91 4.98
C LEU A 58 -0.78 -0.80 3.53
N LEU A 59 -2.00 -1.26 3.25
CA LEU A 59 -2.63 -1.23 1.94
C LEU A 59 -2.91 0.22 1.52
N ALA A 60 -3.49 1.03 2.41
CA ALA A 60 -3.70 2.46 2.19
C ALA A 60 -2.37 3.20 1.98
N TYR A 61 -1.34 2.90 2.79
CA TYR A 61 -0.01 3.47 2.60
C TYR A 61 0.63 3.07 1.27
N LEU A 62 0.49 1.80 0.84
CA LEU A 62 1.02 1.33 -0.44
C LEU A 62 0.31 1.98 -1.63
N ILE A 63 -1.02 2.15 -1.57
CA ILE A 63 -1.81 2.86 -2.58
C ILE A 63 -1.41 4.33 -2.66
N VAL A 64 -1.33 5.02 -1.52
CA VAL A 64 -0.92 6.43 -1.45
C VAL A 64 0.54 6.60 -1.92
N ARG A 65 1.43 5.68 -1.57
CA ARG A 65 2.83 5.73 -1.98
C ARG A 65 3.01 5.49 -3.48
N THR A 66 2.16 4.67 -4.12
CA THR A 66 2.21 4.51 -5.59
C THR A 66 1.90 5.81 -6.34
N GLU A 67 1.14 6.73 -5.74
CA GLU A 67 0.91 8.06 -6.33
C GLU A 67 2.12 8.99 -6.19
N TYR A 68 2.94 8.83 -5.13
CA TYR A 68 4.17 9.61 -4.92
C TYR A 68 5.40 8.91 -5.49
N ALA A 69 5.35 8.52 -6.76
CA ALA A 69 6.54 8.07 -7.46
C ALA A 69 7.61 9.20 -7.40
N ASN A 70 8.82 8.87 -6.96
CA ASN A 70 9.97 9.79 -6.97
C ASN A 70 10.40 10.04 -8.42
N LEU A 71 9.67 10.92 -9.09
CA LEU A 71 9.92 11.36 -10.47
C LEU A 71 11.13 12.26 -10.49
N ARG A 72 12.08 11.95 -11.38
CA ARG A 72 13.30 12.76 -11.55
C ARG A 72 13.55 13.05 -13.03
N CYS A 73 14.19 14.19 -13.28
CA CYS A 73 14.60 14.58 -14.61
C CYS A 73 15.60 13.58 -15.20
N ALA A 74 15.35 13.04 -16.38
CA ALA A 74 16.30 12.16 -17.06
C ALA A 74 17.59 12.87 -17.50
N VAL A 75 17.58 14.20 -17.59
CA VAL A 75 18.73 15.02 -18.05
C VAL A 75 19.59 15.49 -16.88
N CYS A 76 18.99 15.98 -15.79
CA CYS A 76 19.71 16.65 -14.70
C CYS A 76 19.44 16.08 -13.30
N ASP A 77 18.66 14.99 -13.18
CA ASP A 77 18.31 14.31 -11.91
C ASP A 77 17.56 15.18 -10.88
N PHE A 78 17.09 16.37 -11.27
CA PHE A 78 16.29 17.24 -10.43
C PHE A 78 14.94 16.57 -10.07
N PRO A 79 14.48 16.63 -8.80
CA PRO A 79 13.19 16.07 -8.39
C PRO A 79 12.02 16.84 -9.03
N ILE A 80 11.08 16.11 -9.62
CA ILE A 80 9.96 16.69 -10.37
C ILE A 80 8.65 16.18 -9.78
N LYS A 81 7.60 17.01 -9.81
CA LYS A 81 6.23 16.59 -9.58
C LYS A 81 5.55 16.20 -10.89
N ASP A 82 4.53 15.34 -10.81
CA ASP A 82 3.81 14.84 -11.99
C ASP A 82 3.11 15.97 -12.77
N ASP A 83 2.79 17.10 -12.16
CA ASP A 83 2.13 18.24 -12.81
C ASP A 83 3.06 19.08 -13.70
N TYR A 84 4.38 18.99 -13.54
CA TYR A 84 5.32 19.86 -14.25
C TYR A 84 5.36 19.58 -15.76
N VAL A 85 5.31 20.64 -16.57
CA VAL A 85 5.41 20.57 -18.04
C VAL A 85 6.86 20.62 -18.51
N SER A 86 7.68 21.38 -17.81
CA SER A 86 9.13 21.52 -18.06
C SER A 86 9.90 21.46 -16.75
N CYS A 87 11.15 20.98 -16.81
CA CYS A 87 12.00 20.93 -15.64
C CYS A 87 12.42 22.36 -15.22
N PRO A 88 12.20 22.79 -13.96
CA PRO A 88 12.55 24.13 -13.51
C PRO A 88 14.07 24.37 -13.42
N ASN A 89 14.86 23.29 -13.39
CA ASN A 89 16.32 23.39 -13.27
C ASN A 89 17.05 23.42 -14.62
N CYS A 90 16.61 22.61 -15.60
CA CYS A 90 17.29 22.50 -16.90
C CYS A 90 16.45 22.90 -18.11
N GLY A 91 15.16 23.18 -17.94
CA GLY A 91 14.26 23.62 -19.01
C GLY A 91 13.78 22.52 -19.97
N VAL A 92 14.25 21.27 -19.85
CA VAL A 92 13.77 20.18 -20.73
C VAL A 92 12.26 19.98 -20.58
N HIS A 93 11.57 19.77 -21.69
CA HIS A 93 10.15 19.41 -21.69
C HIS A 93 9.96 17.97 -21.21
N LEU A 94 9.06 17.81 -20.24
CA LEU A 94 8.80 16.53 -19.57
C LEU A 94 7.51 15.87 -20.08
N LYS A 95 6.66 16.66 -20.73
CA LYS A 95 5.38 16.25 -21.31
C LYS A 95 5.31 16.68 -22.76
N ALA A 96 4.63 15.89 -23.57
CA ALA A 96 4.29 16.30 -24.94
C ALA A 96 3.34 17.49 -24.91
N THR A 97 3.41 18.33 -25.93
CA THR A 97 2.47 19.44 -26.17
C THR A 97 1.72 19.19 -27.47
N CYS A 98 0.51 19.73 -27.58
CA CYS A 98 -0.27 19.66 -28.80
C CYS A 98 0.36 20.55 -29.89
N GLU A 99 0.55 20.02 -31.10
CA GLU A 99 1.13 20.78 -32.21
C GLU A 99 0.25 21.97 -32.67
N HIS A 100 -1.06 21.90 -32.44
CA HIS A 100 -2.00 22.94 -32.86
C HIS A 100 -2.11 24.10 -31.86
N CYS A 101 -2.24 23.82 -30.57
CA CYS A 101 -2.50 24.84 -29.54
C CYS A 101 -1.42 24.95 -28.46
N GLN A 102 -0.34 24.16 -28.57
CA GLN A 102 0.82 24.15 -27.67
C GLN A 102 0.53 23.82 -26.19
N ASN A 103 -0.72 23.45 -25.84
CA ASN A 103 -1.05 23.00 -24.50
C ASN A 103 -0.44 21.62 -24.19
N PRO A 104 -0.04 21.37 -22.93
CA PRO A 104 0.47 20.07 -22.51
C PRO A 104 -0.58 18.97 -22.64
N ILE A 105 -0.16 17.80 -23.10
CA ILE A 105 -1.02 16.63 -23.36
C ILE A 105 -0.46 15.38 -22.69
N GLN A 106 -1.34 14.45 -22.32
CA GLN A 106 -0.93 13.19 -21.67
C GLN A 106 -0.60 12.08 -22.69
N PRO A 107 0.31 11.14 -22.37
CA PRO A 107 0.78 10.10 -23.29
C PRO A 107 -0.27 9.11 -23.83
N HIS A 108 -1.51 9.15 -23.32
CA HIS A 108 -2.59 8.24 -23.73
C HIS A 108 -3.82 8.98 -24.31
N TRP A 109 -3.75 10.30 -24.44
CA TRP A 109 -4.84 11.07 -25.01
C TRP A 109 -4.86 10.95 -26.53
N LYS A 110 -6.06 10.75 -27.08
CA LYS A 110 -6.31 10.66 -28.53
C LYS A 110 -6.67 12.02 -29.15
N VAL A 111 -7.20 12.93 -28.34
CA VAL A 111 -7.72 14.24 -28.74
C VAL A 111 -7.30 15.25 -27.69
N CYS A 112 -6.87 16.45 -28.11
CA CYS A 112 -6.53 17.53 -27.20
C CYS A 112 -7.79 18.12 -26.56
N PRO A 113 -7.89 18.22 -25.21
CA PRO A 113 -9.07 18.77 -24.56
C PRO A 113 -9.22 20.29 -24.73
N HIS A 114 -8.17 21.00 -25.18
CA HIS A 114 -8.20 22.46 -25.34
C HIS A 114 -8.61 22.91 -26.74
N CYS A 115 -8.25 22.16 -27.79
CA CYS A 115 -8.54 22.54 -29.19
C CYS A 115 -9.28 21.47 -29.99
N SER A 116 -9.58 20.31 -29.40
CA SER A 116 -10.24 19.18 -30.06
C SER A 116 -9.48 18.55 -31.25
N GLU A 117 -8.21 18.91 -31.45
CA GLU A 117 -7.37 18.33 -32.49
C GLU A 117 -6.91 16.90 -32.13
N ARG A 118 -6.75 16.03 -33.13
CA ARG A 118 -6.29 14.66 -32.92
C ARG A 118 -4.78 14.66 -32.60
N ILE A 119 -4.39 13.91 -31.56
CA ILE A 119 -2.98 13.83 -31.14
C ILE A 119 -2.27 12.78 -31.99
N VAL A 120 -1.34 13.23 -32.84
CA VAL A 120 -0.41 12.36 -33.59
C VAL A 120 0.90 12.34 -32.81
N GLN A 121 1.14 11.29 -32.03
CA GLN A 121 2.31 11.21 -31.14
C GLN A 121 3.60 11.01 -31.96
N THR A 122 4.28 12.09 -32.32
CA THR A 122 5.53 12.05 -33.10
C THR A 122 6.74 12.60 -32.33
N SER A 123 6.54 13.12 -31.11
CA SER A 123 7.59 13.84 -30.38
C SER A 123 8.41 12.94 -29.46
N THR A 124 9.74 12.96 -29.60
CA THR A 124 10.71 12.32 -28.70
C THR A 124 10.75 13.03 -27.35
N VAL A 125 9.76 12.79 -26.49
CA VAL A 125 9.68 13.39 -25.15
C VAL A 125 10.44 12.54 -24.15
N GLN A 126 11.37 13.14 -23.41
CA GLN A 126 12.09 12.51 -22.32
C GLN A 126 11.15 12.37 -21.12
N VAL A 127 10.56 11.18 -20.99
CA VAL A 127 9.69 10.85 -19.85
C VAL A 127 10.47 10.88 -18.53
N PRO A 128 9.88 11.41 -17.45
CA PRO A 128 10.50 11.38 -16.13
C PRO A 128 10.72 9.92 -15.69
N VAL A 129 11.86 9.67 -15.06
CA VAL A 129 12.23 8.32 -14.60
C VAL A 129 11.72 8.11 -13.18
N VAL A 130 10.97 7.02 -12.96
CA VAL A 130 10.53 6.60 -11.62
C VAL A 130 11.69 5.89 -10.92
N LYS A 131 12.18 6.46 -9.82
CA LYS A 131 13.23 5.83 -9.00
C LYS A 131 12.60 4.90 -7.96
N SER A 132 12.82 3.60 -8.10
CA SER A 132 12.36 2.59 -7.13
C SER A 132 13.20 2.64 -5.84
N ASP A 133 12.61 3.19 -4.78
CA ASP A 133 13.25 3.26 -3.47
C ASP A 133 13.32 1.89 -2.78
N ARG A 134 14.51 1.30 -2.78
CA ARG A 134 14.80 0.01 -2.09
C ARG A 134 14.69 0.09 -0.57
N SER A 135 14.65 1.27 0.02
CA SER A 135 14.48 1.50 1.46
C SER A 135 13.12 1.02 1.97
N LEU A 136 12.06 1.11 1.16
CA LEU A 136 10.74 0.62 1.54
C LEU A 136 10.72 -0.90 1.70
N ILE A 137 11.32 -1.61 0.74
CA ILE A 137 11.36 -3.07 0.78
C ILE A 137 12.07 -3.52 2.06
N LYS A 138 13.15 -2.83 2.45
CA LYS A 138 13.85 -3.09 3.73
C LYS A 138 12.96 -2.82 4.95
N LEU A 139 12.20 -1.72 4.97
CA LEU A 139 11.27 -1.40 6.05
C LEU A 139 10.11 -2.40 6.14
N LEU A 140 9.57 -2.83 5.00
CA LEU A 140 8.49 -3.81 4.92
C LEU A 140 8.96 -5.18 5.42
N LEU A 141 10.16 -5.61 5.00
CA LEU A 141 10.80 -6.82 5.50
C LEU A 141 11.07 -6.73 7.01
N LEU A 142 11.55 -5.60 7.51
CA LEU A 142 11.77 -5.40 8.96
C LEU A 142 10.46 -5.51 9.76
N LEU A 143 9.40 -4.83 9.30
CA LEU A 143 8.09 -4.81 9.95
C LEU A 143 7.47 -6.22 10.09
N VAL A 144 7.71 -7.08 9.10
CA VAL A 144 7.19 -8.46 9.08
C VAL A 144 8.14 -9.44 9.77
N ALA A 145 9.46 -9.33 9.56
CA ALA A 145 10.44 -10.28 10.08
C ALA A 145 10.65 -10.17 11.60
N VAL A 146 10.62 -8.96 12.16
CA VAL A 146 10.79 -8.76 13.61
C VAL A 146 9.72 -9.47 14.45
N PRO A 147 8.40 -9.32 14.19
CA PRO A 147 7.39 -10.04 14.96
C PRO A 147 7.47 -11.56 14.76
N ILE A 148 7.79 -12.04 13.55
CA ILE A 148 8.01 -13.47 13.31
C ILE A 148 9.18 -13.99 14.15
N LEU A 149 10.31 -13.27 14.18
CA LEU A 149 11.47 -13.64 14.97
C LEU A 149 11.15 -13.69 16.47
N LEU A 150 10.42 -12.69 16.98
CA LEU A 150 9.98 -12.66 18.38
C LEU A 150 9.08 -13.84 18.74
N LEU A 151 8.16 -14.22 17.84
CA LEU A 151 7.31 -15.40 18.02
C LEU A 151 8.11 -16.70 18.01
N LEU A 152 9.07 -16.85 17.09
CA LEU A 152 9.96 -18.01 17.04
C LEU A 152 10.81 -18.14 18.31
N VAL A 153 11.40 -17.03 18.78
CA VAL A 153 12.17 -17.00 20.03
C VAL A 153 11.29 -17.37 21.23
N SER A 154 10.07 -16.83 21.31
CA SER A 154 9.11 -17.17 22.35
C SER A 154 8.75 -18.66 22.35
N MET A 155 8.49 -19.23 21.16
CA MET A 155 8.24 -20.68 20.97
C MET A 155 9.42 -21.53 21.41
N ILE A 156 10.65 -21.17 21.03
CA ILE A 156 11.86 -21.90 21.41
C ILE A 156 12.07 -21.87 22.93
N VAL A 157 11.92 -20.69 23.56
CA VAL A 157 12.04 -20.55 25.01
C VAL A 157 10.99 -21.40 25.73
N PHE A 158 9.76 -21.45 25.21
CA PHE A 158 8.70 -22.29 25.75
C PHE A 158 9.00 -23.78 25.61
N ALA A 159 9.45 -24.22 24.44
CA ALA A 159 9.83 -25.62 24.18
C ALA A 159 10.97 -26.08 25.10
N VAL A 160 12.01 -25.26 25.27
CA VAL A 160 13.14 -25.56 26.17
C VAL A 160 12.69 -25.66 27.64
N ARG A 161 11.74 -24.83 28.06
CA ARG A 161 11.16 -24.89 29.41
C ARG A 161 10.19 -26.05 29.63
N TYR A 162 9.60 -26.60 28.56
CA TYR A 162 8.70 -27.75 28.64
C TYR A 162 9.45 -29.09 28.69
N ILE A 163 10.60 -29.16 28.01
CA ILE A 163 11.44 -30.37 27.94
C ILE A 163 12.32 -30.55 29.19
N ARG A 164 12.56 -29.47 29.95
CA ARG A 164 13.30 -29.47 31.21
C ARG A 164 12.33 -29.52 32.39
#